data_AF-C6SVS4-F1
#
_entry.id   AF-C6SVS4-F1
#
_cell.length_a   1.000
_cell.length_b   1.000
_cell.length_c   1.000
_cell.angle_alpha   90.00
_cell.angle_beta   90.00
_cell.angle_gamma   90.00
#
_symmetry.space_group_name_H-M   'P 1'
#
loop_
_entity.id
_entity.type
_entity.pdbx_description
1 polymer ?
#
loop_
_entity_poly.entity_id
_entity_poly.type
_entity_poly.pdbx_seq_one_letter_code
_entity_poly.pdbx_strand_id
1 'polypeptide(L)'
;MRSPNNNHDAPPPPPLLQDLKVIIHNASMIFPSKEIERKSLFLSNIDKVLSFDVETVHFFGAHKDFPPRVVNERLKNALEDALMVYDFLGGRLKLNFDTKRLEMDCNSEGAGFVVASSEYNLDQIGDLDYPNPAFAQLVQKNKDFLKHGDVPLCVAQVTSFKCGGFAIGISTSHTTFDGLSFKTFLDNIASIASKKPLVVMPCHDRHLLAARSPPCVTFPHPEMLKLSDLPTCPDSHI
;
A
#
# COMPACT_ATOMS: atom_id res chain seq x y z
N MET A 1 -45.55 -16.21 29.74
CA MET A 1 -44.39 -17.11 29.82
C MET A 1 -43.99 -17.55 28.42
N ARG A 2 -42.94 -16.97 27.85
CA ARG A 2 -42.19 -17.55 26.71
C ARG A 2 -40.72 -17.51 27.13
N SER A 3 -40.10 -18.68 27.20
CA SER A 3 -38.69 -18.82 27.54
C SER A 3 -37.81 -18.19 26.45
N PRO A 4 -36.64 -17.63 26.81
CA PRO A 4 -35.62 -17.26 25.84
C PRO A 4 -34.88 -18.54 25.42
N ASN A 5 -34.80 -18.78 24.10
CA ASN A 5 -33.93 -19.81 23.55
C ASN A 5 -32.48 -19.39 23.74
N ASN A 6 -31.77 -20.12 24.60
CA ASN A 6 -30.31 -20.09 24.71
C ASN A 6 -29.70 -20.75 23.47
N ASN A 7 -29.24 -19.97 22.51
CA ASN A 7 -28.24 -20.42 21.54
C ASN A 7 -26.85 -20.21 22.16
N HIS A 8 -26.43 -21.12 23.03
CA HIS A 8 -25.11 -21.08 23.66
C HIS A 8 -24.16 -22.23 23.26
N ASP A 9 -24.54 -23.10 22.32
CA ASP A 9 -23.71 -24.23 21.90
C ASP A 9 -23.30 -24.16 20.41
N ALA A 10 -22.82 -22.99 19.95
CA ALA A 10 -22.03 -22.97 18.73
C ALA A 10 -20.60 -23.46 19.08
N PRO A 11 -20.08 -24.51 18.45
CA PRO A 11 -18.69 -24.93 18.66
C PRO A 11 -17.74 -23.76 18.37
N PRO A 12 -16.61 -23.64 19.10
CA PRO A 12 -15.66 -22.58 18.86
C PRO A 12 -15.21 -22.64 17.39
N PRO A 13 -15.05 -21.48 16.72
CA PRO A 13 -14.63 -21.46 15.33
C PRO A 13 -13.29 -22.21 15.19
N PRO A 14 -13.11 -22.97 14.10
CA PRO A 14 -11.86 -23.70 13.88
C PRO A 14 -10.67 -22.73 13.92
N PRO A 15 -9.52 -23.17 14.43
CA PRO A 15 -8.34 -22.32 14.53
C PRO A 15 -7.95 -21.81 13.14
N LEU A 16 -7.69 -20.49 13.06
CA LEU A 16 -7.27 -19.85 11.82
C LEU A 16 -5.97 -20.48 11.32
N LEU A 17 -5.92 -20.77 10.02
CA LEU A 17 -4.72 -21.24 9.35
C LEU A 17 -3.60 -20.22 9.56
N GLN A 18 -2.46 -20.65 10.11
CA GLN A 18 -1.33 -19.78 10.48
C GLN A 18 -0.27 -19.66 9.38
N ASP A 19 -0.14 -20.68 8.54
CA ASP A 19 0.87 -20.76 7.49
C ASP A 19 0.19 -21.10 6.16
N LEU A 20 0.27 -20.18 5.19
CA LEU A 20 -0.28 -20.37 3.86
C LEU A 20 0.68 -21.12 2.94
N LYS A 21 1.88 -21.48 3.42
CA LYS A 21 2.92 -22.19 2.67
C LYS A 21 3.21 -21.50 1.34
N VAL A 22 3.40 -20.18 1.39
CA VAL A 22 3.69 -19.36 0.21
C VAL A 22 5.09 -19.69 -0.30
N ILE A 23 5.17 -20.11 -1.56
CA ILE A 23 6.42 -20.41 -2.26
C ILE A 23 6.67 -19.28 -3.26
N ILE A 24 7.77 -18.54 -3.08
CA ILE A 24 8.19 -17.50 -4.02
C ILE A 24 8.90 -18.17 -5.20
N HIS A 25 8.42 -17.89 -6.42
CA HIS A 25 9.01 -18.39 -7.67
C HIS A 25 9.95 -17.39 -8.30
N ASN A 26 9.59 -16.10 -8.25
CA ASN A 26 10.38 -15.03 -8.83
C ASN A 26 10.16 -13.73 -8.05
N ALA A 27 11.22 -12.94 -7.89
CA ALA A 27 11.18 -11.61 -7.33
C ALA A 27 12.10 -10.70 -8.16
N SER A 28 11.57 -9.57 -8.61
CA SER A 28 12.29 -8.67 -9.51
C SER A 28 11.82 -7.23 -9.36
N MET A 29 12.66 -6.29 -9.81
CA MET A 29 12.23 -4.91 -10.00
C MET A 29 11.57 -4.76 -11.37
N ILE A 30 10.53 -3.93 -11.41
CA ILE A 30 9.86 -3.48 -12.63
C ILE A 30 10.09 -1.99 -12.80
N PHE A 31 10.24 -1.58 -14.05
CA PHE A 31 10.64 -0.23 -14.43
C PHE A 31 9.58 0.39 -15.33
N PRO A 32 9.54 1.73 -15.42
CA PRO A 32 8.65 2.39 -16.36
C PRO A 32 8.85 1.89 -17.79
N SER A 33 7.75 1.78 -18.56
CA SER A 33 7.82 1.26 -19.93
C SER A 33 8.57 2.18 -20.92
N LYS A 34 8.84 3.44 -20.53
CA LYS A 34 9.67 4.40 -21.25
C LYS A 34 10.51 5.22 -20.27
N GLU A 35 11.54 5.89 -20.78
CA GLU A 35 12.34 6.80 -19.97
C GLU A 35 11.48 7.97 -19.43
N ILE A 36 11.68 8.30 -18.16
CA ILE A 36 11.01 9.39 -17.45
C ILE A 36 12.07 10.34 -16.92
N GLU A 37 11.82 11.64 -17.04
CA GLU A 37 12.66 12.67 -16.44
C GLU A 37 12.66 12.53 -14.92
N ARG A 38 13.85 12.46 -14.32
CA ARG A 38 14.01 12.43 -12.87
C ARG A 38 13.57 13.76 -12.28
N LYS A 39 12.66 13.69 -11.31
CA LYS A 39 12.18 14.85 -10.56
C LYS A 39 12.07 14.54 -9.07
N SER A 40 12.08 15.60 -8.26
CA SER A 40 11.72 15.50 -6.84
C SER A 40 10.27 15.92 -6.65
N LEU A 41 9.47 15.11 -5.95
CA LEU A 41 8.13 15.49 -5.53
C LEU A 41 8.11 15.93 -4.08
N PHE A 42 7.49 17.08 -3.85
CA PHE A 42 7.25 17.63 -2.52
C PHE A 42 6.32 16.73 -1.71
N LEU A 43 6.70 16.41 -0.47
CA LEU A 43 5.78 15.81 0.51
C LEU A 43 5.05 16.91 1.28
N SER A 44 3.71 16.81 1.32
CA SER A 44 2.90 17.65 2.19
C SER A 44 3.18 17.34 3.67
N ASN A 45 2.71 18.21 4.58
CA ASN A 45 2.88 17.94 6.00
C ASN A 45 2.13 16.69 6.47
N ILE A 46 1.04 16.32 5.78
CA ILE A 46 0.28 15.09 6.04
C ILE A 46 1.12 13.88 5.62
N ASP A 47 1.68 13.90 4.42
CA ASP A 47 2.49 12.78 3.91
C ASP A 47 3.70 12.49 4.81
N LYS A 48 4.33 13.55 5.34
CA LYS A 48 5.53 13.43 6.19
C LYS A 48 5.28 12.68 7.50
N VAL A 49 4.06 12.68 8.05
CA VAL A 49 3.76 11.93 9.27
C VAL A 49 3.36 10.48 8.98
N LEU A 50 3.26 10.10 7.71
CA LEU A 50 2.84 8.78 7.23
C LEU A 50 4.02 7.97 6.66
N SER A 51 5.21 8.12 7.23
CA SER A 51 6.43 7.41 6.80
C SER A 51 6.47 5.96 7.31
N PHE A 52 5.45 5.16 6.98
CA PHE A 52 5.35 3.73 7.23
C PHE A 52 4.69 3.03 6.03
N ASP A 53 4.83 1.72 5.92
CA ASP A 53 4.21 0.95 4.83
C ASP A 53 2.78 0.53 5.19
N VAL A 54 1.88 0.56 4.21
CA VAL A 54 0.51 0.02 4.29
C VAL A 54 0.40 -1.18 3.35
N GLU A 55 -0.14 -2.27 3.89
CA GLU A 55 -0.29 -3.57 3.23
C GLU A 55 -1.77 -3.80 2.91
N THR A 56 -2.07 -4.25 1.69
CA THR A 56 -3.41 -4.64 1.24
C THR A 56 -3.36 -5.97 0.51
N VAL A 57 -4.45 -6.74 0.57
CA VAL A 57 -4.60 -8.01 -0.13
C VAL A 57 -5.95 -8.03 -0.84
N HIS A 58 -5.94 -8.40 -2.12
CA HIS A 58 -7.13 -8.49 -2.96
C HIS A 58 -7.26 -9.91 -3.52
N PHE A 59 -8.39 -10.56 -3.26
CA PHE A 59 -8.63 -11.94 -3.68
C PHE A 59 -9.49 -12.02 -4.94
N PHE A 60 -9.14 -12.96 -5.82
CA PHE A 60 -9.82 -13.18 -7.10
C PHE A 60 -10.09 -14.67 -7.30
N GLY A 61 -11.36 -15.00 -7.53
CA GLY A 61 -11.77 -16.36 -7.86
C GLY A 61 -11.19 -16.83 -9.19
N ALA A 62 -11.13 -18.15 -9.37
CA ALA A 62 -10.64 -18.75 -10.61
C ALA A 62 -11.48 -18.33 -11.82
N HIS A 63 -10.82 -17.93 -12.90
CA HIS A 63 -11.48 -17.56 -14.15
C HIS A 63 -10.71 -18.12 -15.35
N LYS A 64 -11.43 -18.70 -16.32
CA LYS A 64 -10.82 -19.42 -17.47
C LYS A 64 -9.89 -18.53 -18.30
N ASP A 65 -10.27 -17.27 -18.49
CA ASP A 65 -9.49 -16.30 -19.28
C ASP A 65 -8.31 -15.68 -18.51
N PHE A 66 -8.23 -15.91 -17.20
CA PHE A 66 -7.22 -15.32 -16.32
C PHE A 66 -6.49 -16.41 -15.52
N PRO A 67 -5.84 -17.38 -16.18
CA PRO A 67 -4.97 -18.31 -15.47
C PRO A 67 -3.76 -17.57 -14.87
N PRO A 68 -3.12 -18.11 -13.82
CA PRO A 68 -1.98 -17.52 -13.11
C PRO A 68 -0.94 -16.81 -13.99
N ARG A 69 -0.48 -17.49 -15.05
CA ARG A 69 0.52 -16.95 -15.96
C ARG A 69 0.05 -15.65 -16.65
N VAL A 70 -1.19 -15.64 -17.13
CA VAL A 70 -1.78 -14.48 -17.82
C VAL A 70 -1.96 -13.32 -16.84
N VAL A 71 -2.37 -13.62 -15.61
CA VAL A 71 -2.52 -12.62 -14.54
C VAL A 71 -1.17 -11.98 -14.22
N ASN A 72 -0.13 -12.79 -14.02
CA ASN A 72 1.22 -12.32 -13.72
C ASN A 72 1.74 -11.40 -14.83
N GLU A 73 1.66 -11.83 -16.09
CA GLU A 73 2.12 -11.06 -17.25
C GLU A 73 1.31 -9.75 -17.40
N ARG A 74 -0.02 -9.80 -17.28
CA ARG A 74 -0.88 -8.61 -17.41
C ARG A 74 -0.64 -7.60 -16.30
N LEU A 75 -0.57 -8.05 -15.04
CA LEU A 75 -0.36 -7.15 -13.91
C LEU A 75 1.02 -6.52 -13.96
N LYS A 76 2.06 -7.31 -14.30
CA LYS A 76 3.41 -6.80 -14.47
C LYS A 76 3.45 -5.66 -15.50
N ASN A 77 2.94 -5.93 -16.71
CA ASN A 77 2.90 -4.91 -17.78
C ASN A 77 2.06 -3.70 -17.38
N ALA A 78 0.93 -3.92 -16.71
CA ALA A 78 0.07 -2.82 -16.26
C ALA A 78 0.75 -1.94 -15.20
N LEU A 79 1.57 -2.52 -14.32
CA LEU A 79 2.36 -1.77 -13.35
C LEU A 79 3.51 -1.01 -14.05
N GLU A 80 4.21 -1.62 -15.00
CA GLU A 80 5.25 -0.94 -15.80
C GLU A 80 4.67 0.28 -16.56
N ASP A 81 3.47 0.16 -17.11
CA ASP A 81 2.74 1.27 -17.73
C ASP A 81 2.19 2.27 -16.70
N ALA A 82 1.71 1.80 -15.55
CA ALA A 82 1.26 2.67 -14.47
C ALA A 82 2.39 3.55 -13.93
N LEU A 83 3.63 3.06 -13.91
CA LEU A 83 4.81 3.84 -13.53
C LEU A 83 5.09 5.03 -14.46
N MET A 84 4.50 5.09 -15.66
CA MET A 84 4.55 6.31 -16.49
C MET A 84 3.70 7.45 -15.93
N VAL A 85 2.64 7.11 -15.21
CA VAL A 85 1.69 8.07 -14.64
C VAL A 85 1.95 8.24 -13.15
N TYR A 86 2.37 7.19 -12.47
CA TYR A 86 2.67 7.12 -11.03
C TYR A 86 4.17 6.92 -10.81
N ASP A 87 4.99 7.71 -11.51
CA ASP A 87 6.46 7.61 -11.52
C ASP A 87 7.11 7.61 -10.13
N PHE A 88 6.52 8.32 -9.18
CA PHE A 88 6.96 8.30 -7.79
C PHE A 88 6.98 6.92 -7.15
N LEU A 89 6.14 5.97 -7.57
CA LEU A 89 6.16 4.60 -7.05
C LEU A 89 7.44 3.85 -7.44
N GLY A 90 8.08 4.25 -8.54
CA GLY A 90 9.39 3.77 -8.95
C GLY A 90 10.54 4.58 -8.34
N GLY A 91 10.25 5.56 -7.49
CA GLY A 91 11.21 6.41 -6.81
C GLY A 91 11.65 5.90 -5.44
N ARG A 92 12.32 6.76 -4.67
CA ARG A 92 12.75 6.51 -3.29
C ARG A 92 12.51 7.74 -2.41
N LEU A 93 12.30 7.53 -1.12
CA LEU A 93 12.29 8.63 -0.16
C LEU A 93 13.71 9.17 0.01
N LYS A 94 13.87 10.48 -0.07
CA LYS A 94 15.16 11.16 0.04
C LYS A 94 15.06 12.39 0.93
N LEU A 95 16.02 12.56 1.82
CA LEU A 95 16.19 13.81 2.55
C LEU A 95 16.89 14.83 1.64
N ASN A 96 16.23 15.96 1.39
CA ASN A 96 16.84 17.11 0.75
C ASN A 96 17.58 17.93 1.83
N PHE A 97 18.89 18.03 1.73
CA PHE A 97 19.73 18.70 2.75
C PHE A 97 19.62 20.23 2.71
N ASP A 98 19.30 20.82 1.55
CA ASP A 98 19.15 22.26 1.40
C ASP A 98 17.85 22.73 2.05
N THR A 99 16.75 22.02 1.78
CA THR A 99 15.42 22.33 2.35
C THR A 99 15.19 21.70 3.72
N LYS A 100 16.03 20.72 4.11
CA LYS A 100 15.86 19.84 5.29
C LYS A 100 14.50 19.14 5.31
N ARG A 101 13.95 18.83 4.13
CA ARG A 101 12.66 18.14 3.97
C ARG A 101 12.86 16.76 3.36
N LEU A 102 12.00 15.84 3.79
CA LEU A 102 11.82 14.57 3.11
C LEU A 102 11.02 14.81 1.81
N GLU A 103 11.47 14.24 0.71
CA GLU A 103 10.89 14.34 -0.63
C GLU A 103 10.86 12.96 -1.29
N MET A 104 10.05 12.78 -2.33
CA MET A 104 10.12 11.59 -3.18
C MET A 104 11.04 11.87 -4.37
N ASP A 105 12.16 11.18 -4.44
CA ASP A 105 13.07 11.21 -5.57
C ASP A 105 12.57 10.21 -6.62
N CYS A 106 11.92 10.71 -7.67
CA CYS A 106 11.41 9.91 -8.79
C CYS A 106 12.58 9.53 -9.70
N ASN A 107 13.46 8.65 -9.19
CA ASN A 107 14.74 8.29 -9.78
C ASN A 107 14.68 7.05 -10.71
N SER A 108 13.48 6.51 -10.96
CA SER A 108 13.26 5.35 -11.82
C SER A 108 14.02 4.08 -11.39
N GLU A 109 14.34 3.92 -10.09
CA GLU A 109 14.88 2.65 -9.53
C GLU A 109 13.81 1.53 -9.44
N GLY A 110 12.57 1.82 -9.84
CA GLY A 110 11.51 0.84 -10.07
C GLY A 110 10.72 0.45 -8.81
N ALA A 111 9.71 -0.39 -9.03
CA ALA A 111 8.88 -1.00 -7.99
C ALA A 111 9.13 -2.51 -7.90
N GLY A 112 8.85 -3.12 -6.76
CA GLY A 112 9.02 -4.57 -6.58
C GLY A 112 7.86 -5.35 -7.19
N PHE A 113 8.16 -6.48 -7.84
CA PHE A 113 7.17 -7.41 -8.36
C PHE A 113 7.56 -8.86 -8.03
N VAL A 114 6.66 -9.57 -7.35
CA VAL A 114 6.87 -10.93 -6.85
C VAL A 114 5.80 -11.87 -7.37
N VAL A 115 6.22 -13.05 -7.80
CA VAL A 115 5.33 -14.13 -8.21
C VAL A 115 5.51 -15.29 -7.24
N ALA A 116 4.41 -15.75 -6.67
CA ALA A 116 4.37 -16.82 -5.69
C ALA A 116 3.19 -17.78 -5.93
N SER A 117 3.20 -18.92 -5.24
CA SER A 117 2.05 -19.82 -5.18
C SER A 117 1.83 -20.39 -3.79
N SER A 118 0.64 -20.96 -3.59
CA SER A 118 0.27 -21.76 -2.43
C SER A 118 -0.43 -23.05 -2.89
N GLU A 119 -0.16 -24.15 -2.21
CA GLU A 119 -0.83 -25.43 -2.45
C GLU A 119 -2.27 -25.48 -1.90
N TYR A 120 -2.69 -24.45 -1.16
CA TYR A 120 -4.06 -24.29 -0.71
C TYR A 120 -4.98 -23.81 -1.84
N ASN A 121 -6.27 -24.09 -1.68
CA ASN A 121 -7.34 -23.40 -2.39
C ASN A 121 -7.78 -22.14 -1.61
N LEU A 122 -8.42 -21.18 -2.28
CA LEU A 122 -8.94 -19.98 -1.61
C LEU A 122 -10.01 -20.29 -0.54
N ASP A 123 -10.80 -21.35 -0.71
CA ASP A 123 -11.80 -21.78 0.28
C ASP A 123 -11.18 -22.48 1.51
N GLN A 124 -9.87 -22.76 1.49
CA GLN A 124 -9.14 -23.43 2.57
C GLN A 124 -8.38 -22.46 3.48
N ILE A 125 -8.24 -21.19 3.09
CA ILE A 125 -7.42 -20.21 3.83
C ILE A 125 -8.24 -19.33 4.79
N GLY A 126 -9.53 -19.63 4.95
CA GLY A 126 -10.46 -18.94 5.84
C GLY A 126 -11.48 -18.09 5.08
N ASP A 127 -12.22 -17.29 5.83
CA ASP A 127 -13.13 -16.29 5.26
C ASP A 127 -12.32 -15.09 4.77
N LEU A 128 -12.41 -14.79 3.47
CA LEU A 128 -11.62 -13.76 2.80
C LEU A 128 -12.07 -12.34 3.14
N ASP A 129 -13.29 -12.18 3.68
CA ASP A 129 -13.84 -10.88 4.09
C ASP A 129 -13.36 -10.47 5.50
N TYR A 130 -12.76 -11.39 6.26
CA TYR A 130 -12.27 -11.13 7.61
C TYR A 130 -10.74 -11.15 7.69
N PRO A 131 -10.15 -10.37 8.62
CA PRO A 131 -8.71 -10.38 8.83
C PRO A 131 -8.21 -11.77 9.27
N ASN A 132 -7.23 -12.29 8.53
CA ASN A 132 -6.45 -13.46 8.93
C ASN A 132 -4.97 -13.05 8.99
N PRO A 133 -4.29 -13.19 10.16
CA PRO A 133 -2.86 -12.90 10.28
C PRO A 133 -1.97 -13.59 9.23
N ALA A 134 -2.36 -14.78 8.75
CA ALA A 134 -1.62 -15.50 7.73
C ALA A 134 -1.63 -14.80 6.35
N PHE A 135 -2.61 -13.92 6.07
CA PHE A 135 -2.65 -13.13 4.83
C PHE A 135 -1.46 -12.18 4.70
N ALA A 136 -0.76 -11.88 5.80
CA ALA A 136 0.51 -11.16 5.78
C ALA A 136 1.59 -11.84 4.90
N GLN A 137 1.49 -13.15 4.65
CA GLN A 137 2.39 -13.90 3.76
C GLN A 137 2.09 -13.67 2.27
N LEU A 138 0.92 -13.10 1.95
CA LEU A 138 0.51 -12.75 0.59
C LEU A 138 1.07 -11.39 0.15
N VAL A 139 1.74 -10.68 1.06
CA VAL A 139 2.44 -9.43 0.80
C VAL A 139 3.93 -9.65 1.03
N GLN A 140 4.75 -9.19 0.10
CA GLN A 140 6.20 -9.41 0.19
C GLN A 140 6.80 -8.54 1.29
N LYS A 141 7.18 -9.16 2.41
CA LYS A 141 7.89 -8.51 3.52
C LYS A 141 9.40 -8.58 3.39
N ASN A 142 9.89 -9.66 2.78
CA ASN A 142 11.31 -9.90 2.61
C ASN A 142 11.86 -9.03 1.45
N LYS A 143 12.94 -8.30 1.71
CA LYS A 143 13.58 -7.33 0.81
C LYS A 143 14.91 -7.86 0.21
N ASP A 144 15.19 -9.15 0.30
CA ASP A 144 16.46 -9.76 -0.12
C ASP A 144 16.76 -9.64 -1.63
N PHE A 145 15.74 -9.36 -2.45
CA PHE A 145 15.90 -9.09 -3.88
C PHE A 145 16.31 -7.62 -4.17
N LEU A 146 16.36 -6.76 -3.15
CA LEU A 146 16.72 -5.36 -3.25
C LEU A 146 18.19 -5.16 -2.89
N LYS A 147 18.79 -4.08 -3.43
CA LYS A 147 20.14 -3.66 -3.02
C LYS A 147 20.11 -3.25 -1.54
N HIS A 148 21.23 -3.39 -0.83
CA HIS A 148 21.29 -2.96 0.57
C HIS A 148 20.99 -1.45 0.70
N GLY A 149 20.06 -1.10 1.59
CA GLY A 149 19.59 0.28 1.78
C GLY A 149 18.57 0.75 0.72
N ASP A 150 18.22 -0.09 -0.25
CA ASP A 150 17.21 0.22 -1.25
C ASP A 150 15.80 -0.09 -0.73
N VAL A 151 14.94 0.93 -0.67
CA VAL A 151 13.59 0.83 -0.10
C VAL A 151 12.56 1.31 -1.12
N PRO A 152 12.00 0.43 -1.96
CA PRO A 152 10.99 0.80 -2.94
C PRO A 152 9.73 1.30 -2.25
N LEU A 153 9.04 2.25 -2.89
CA LEU A 153 7.78 2.80 -2.37
C LEU A 153 6.57 1.91 -2.64
N CYS A 154 6.73 0.90 -3.51
CA CYS A 154 5.69 -0.04 -3.88
C CYS A 154 6.28 -1.42 -4.16
N VAL A 155 5.64 -2.46 -3.63
CA VAL A 155 5.91 -3.86 -3.96
C VAL A 155 4.57 -4.58 -4.16
N ALA A 156 4.40 -5.20 -5.32
CA ALA A 156 3.24 -6.04 -5.62
C ALA A 156 3.65 -7.52 -5.65
N GLN A 157 2.84 -8.38 -5.04
CA GLN A 157 2.98 -9.82 -5.05
C GLN A 157 1.72 -10.46 -5.62
N VAL A 158 1.88 -11.39 -6.57
CA VAL A 158 0.79 -12.25 -7.04
C VAL A 158 1.01 -13.65 -6.49
N THR A 159 0.10 -14.12 -5.65
CA THR A 159 0.10 -15.49 -5.12
C THR A 159 -1.01 -16.30 -5.79
N SER A 160 -0.64 -17.32 -6.55
CA SER A 160 -1.60 -18.23 -7.20
C SER A 160 -1.95 -19.41 -6.30
N PHE A 161 -3.22 -19.80 -6.28
CA PHE A 161 -3.73 -20.92 -5.47
C PHE A 161 -4.08 -22.12 -6.35
N LYS A 162 -4.09 -23.32 -5.75
CA LYS A 162 -4.34 -24.58 -6.46
C LYS A 162 -5.70 -24.64 -7.18
N CYS A 163 -6.69 -23.92 -6.67
CA CYS A 163 -8.02 -23.79 -7.29
C CYS A 163 -8.02 -22.93 -8.58
N GLY A 164 -6.90 -22.32 -8.95
CA GLY A 164 -6.77 -21.42 -10.10
C GLY A 164 -7.13 -19.95 -9.80
N GLY A 165 -7.56 -19.66 -8.56
CA GLY A 165 -7.70 -18.29 -8.06
C GLY A 165 -6.36 -17.70 -7.64
N PHE A 166 -6.33 -16.41 -7.32
CA PHE A 166 -5.11 -15.71 -6.93
C PHE A 166 -5.39 -14.59 -5.93
N ALA A 167 -4.35 -14.18 -5.21
CA ALA A 167 -4.34 -12.97 -4.40
C ALA A 167 -3.31 -11.99 -4.95
N ILE A 168 -3.64 -10.70 -4.96
CA ILE A 168 -2.70 -9.61 -5.21
C ILE A 168 -2.45 -8.92 -3.87
N GLY A 169 -1.25 -9.08 -3.33
CA GLY A 169 -0.78 -8.32 -2.17
C GLY A 169 0.00 -7.09 -2.62
N ILE A 170 -0.28 -5.93 -2.04
CA ILE A 170 0.42 -4.68 -2.34
C ILE A 170 0.90 -4.07 -1.04
N SER A 171 2.20 -3.80 -0.96
CA SER A 171 2.81 -2.96 0.07
C SER A 171 3.20 -1.62 -0.54
N THR A 172 2.78 -0.52 0.07
CA THR A 172 3.13 0.84 -0.37
C THR A 172 3.55 1.70 0.80
N SER A 173 4.53 2.58 0.60
CA SER A 173 4.81 3.64 1.58
C SER A 173 3.58 4.55 1.68
N HIS A 174 3.03 4.74 2.87
CA HIS A 174 1.83 5.55 3.11
C HIS A 174 2.07 7.05 2.88
N THR A 175 3.32 7.45 2.62
CA THR A 175 3.65 8.77 2.06
C THR A 175 3.09 8.96 0.64
N THR A 176 2.84 7.86 -0.08
CA THR A 176 2.41 7.87 -1.48
C THR A 176 0.91 8.05 -1.66
N PHE A 177 0.09 7.41 -0.83
CA PHE A 177 -1.35 7.40 -0.97
C PHE A 177 -2.04 7.42 0.39
N ASP A 178 -3.17 8.12 0.44
CA ASP A 178 -4.24 7.82 1.38
C ASP A 178 -5.16 6.71 0.82
N GLY A 179 -6.18 6.30 1.59
CA GLY A 179 -7.09 5.24 1.14
C GLY A 179 -7.86 5.56 -0.15
N LEU A 180 -8.21 6.82 -0.40
CA LEU A 180 -8.99 7.22 -1.58
C LEU A 180 -8.14 7.25 -2.85
N SER A 181 -6.94 7.81 -2.75
CA SER A 181 -5.97 7.83 -3.83
C SER A 181 -5.43 6.43 -4.13
N PHE A 182 -5.26 5.57 -3.12
CA PHE A 182 -4.93 4.16 -3.31
C PHE A 182 -6.04 3.41 -4.06
N LYS A 183 -7.31 3.61 -3.69
CA LYS A 183 -8.44 3.06 -4.46
C LYS A 183 -8.40 3.50 -5.92
N THR A 184 -8.20 4.80 -6.16
CA THR A 184 -8.13 5.36 -7.52
C THR A 184 -6.97 4.75 -8.31
N PHE A 185 -5.84 4.50 -7.65
CA PHE A 185 -4.71 3.78 -8.24
C PHE A 185 -5.07 2.34 -8.62
N LEU A 186 -5.80 1.60 -7.78
CA LEU A 186 -6.29 0.25 -8.12
C LEU A 186 -7.23 0.27 -9.33
N ASP A 187 -8.18 1.22 -9.37
CA ASP A 187 -9.10 1.40 -10.50
C ASP A 187 -8.34 1.69 -11.80
N ASN A 188 -7.31 2.53 -11.72
CA ASN A 188 -6.45 2.85 -12.85
C ASN A 188 -5.60 1.66 -13.31
N ILE A 189 -4.98 0.90 -12.41
CA ILE A 189 -4.25 -0.33 -12.78
C ILE A 189 -5.18 -1.33 -13.47
N ALA A 190 -6.40 -1.53 -12.96
CA ALA A 190 -7.37 -2.42 -13.58
C ALA A 190 -7.74 -1.96 -15.00
N SER A 191 -7.87 -0.66 -15.22
CA SER A 191 -8.12 -0.08 -16.53
C SER A 191 -6.94 -0.27 -17.49
N ILE A 192 -5.71 0.00 -17.03
CA ILE A 192 -4.48 -0.20 -17.81
C ILE A 192 -4.31 -1.68 -18.17
N ALA A 193 -4.50 -2.60 -17.22
CA ALA A 193 -4.45 -4.05 -17.45
C ALA A 193 -5.51 -4.52 -18.48
N SER A 194 -6.60 -3.75 -18.61
CA SER A 194 -7.66 -3.96 -19.60
C SER A 194 -7.41 -3.21 -20.93
N LYS A 195 -6.25 -2.55 -21.09
CA LYS A 195 -5.90 -1.70 -22.23
C LYS A 195 -6.92 -0.57 -22.49
N LYS A 196 -7.46 -0.01 -21.40
CA LYS A 196 -8.40 1.12 -21.42
C LYS A 196 -7.71 2.38 -20.90
N PRO A 197 -8.24 3.58 -21.20
CA PRO A 197 -7.76 4.83 -20.61
C PRO A 197 -7.87 4.81 -19.07
N LEU A 198 -7.08 5.65 -18.39
CA LEU A 198 -7.22 5.84 -16.95
C LEU A 198 -8.66 6.22 -16.58
N VAL A 199 -9.15 5.69 -15.47
CA VAL A 199 -10.45 6.06 -14.89
C VAL A 199 -10.41 7.51 -14.41
N VAL A 200 -9.31 7.90 -13.76
CA VAL A 200 -9.07 9.25 -13.28
C VAL A 200 -7.61 9.62 -13.57
N MET A 201 -7.37 10.78 -14.18
CA MET A 201 -6.01 11.31 -14.30
C MET A 201 -5.54 11.81 -12.92
N PRO A 202 -4.47 11.25 -12.34
CA PRO A 202 -4.02 11.69 -11.02
C PRO A 202 -3.36 13.07 -11.09
N CYS A 203 -3.58 13.89 -10.06
CA CYS A 203 -2.87 15.15 -9.85
C CYS A 203 -1.76 14.92 -8.81
N HIS A 204 -0.52 15.12 -9.23
CA HIS A 204 0.66 14.92 -8.36
C HIS A 204 1.18 16.19 -7.72
N ASP A 205 0.53 17.34 -7.98
CA ASP A 205 0.93 18.61 -7.40
C ASP A 205 0.54 18.69 -5.92
N ARG A 206 1.46 18.20 -5.07
CA ARG A 206 1.31 18.24 -3.62
C ARG A 206 1.59 19.63 -3.03
N HIS A 207 2.06 20.59 -3.83
CA HIS A 207 2.20 21.98 -3.36
C HIS A 207 0.85 22.64 -3.11
N LEU A 208 -0.23 22.11 -3.69
CA LEU A 208 -1.60 22.51 -3.33
C LEU A 208 -1.91 22.33 -1.83
N LEU A 209 -1.17 21.45 -1.17
CA LEU A 209 -1.24 21.19 0.28
C LEU A 209 -0.05 21.77 1.06
N ALA A 210 0.76 22.62 0.43
CA ALA A 210 1.87 23.28 1.10
C ALA A 210 1.34 24.24 2.19
N ALA A 211 2.01 24.25 3.33
CA ALA A 211 1.74 25.25 4.35
C ALA A 211 2.04 26.65 3.82
N ARG A 212 1.23 27.64 4.21
CA ARG A 212 1.44 29.05 3.88
C ARG A 212 2.80 29.53 4.42
N SER A 213 3.48 30.35 3.63
CA SER A 213 4.70 31.05 4.04
C SER A 213 4.52 32.56 3.78
N PRO A 214 4.40 33.41 4.82
CA PRO A 214 4.43 33.06 6.24
C PRO A 214 3.18 32.28 6.69
N PRO A 215 3.25 31.55 7.83
CA PRO A 215 2.06 30.94 8.42
C PRO A 215 0.97 31.99 8.69
N CYS A 216 -0.25 31.70 8.28
CA CYS A 216 -1.41 32.55 8.56
C CYS A 216 -2.39 31.73 9.39
N VAL A 217 -2.42 31.99 10.70
CA VAL A 217 -3.32 31.36 11.66
C VAL A 217 -4.59 32.21 11.74
N THR A 218 -5.72 31.67 11.28
CA THR A 218 -7.00 32.40 11.21
C THR A 218 -7.91 32.17 12.42
N PHE A 219 -7.58 31.20 13.27
CA PHE A 219 -8.31 30.89 14.50
C PHE A 219 -7.36 30.38 15.59
N PRO A 220 -7.68 30.59 16.88
CA PRO A 220 -6.87 30.07 17.97
C PRO A 220 -6.96 28.53 18.01
N HIS A 221 -5.80 27.89 18.15
CA HIS A 221 -5.65 26.44 18.26
C HIS A 221 -5.17 26.08 19.67
N PRO A 222 -6.05 26.02 20.69
CA PRO A 222 -5.66 25.70 22.05
C PRO A 222 -5.00 24.31 22.16
N GLU A 223 -5.32 23.39 21.25
CA GLU A 223 -4.71 22.06 21.14
C GLU A 223 -3.23 22.08 20.71
N MET A 224 -2.76 23.20 20.15
CA MET A 224 -1.38 23.38 19.67
C MET A 224 -0.54 24.26 20.60
N LEU A 225 -1.05 24.63 21.78
CA LEU A 225 -0.27 25.36 22.78
C LEU A 225 0.93 24.53 23.25
N LYS A 226 2.10 25.16 23.32
CA LYS A 226 3.27 24.49 23.90
C LYS A 226 3.03 24.29 25.38
N LEU A 227 3.54 23.19 25.94
CA LEU A 227 3.45 22.94 27.38
C LEU A 227 4.03 24.10 28.22
N SER A 228 5.04 24.81 27.70
CA SER A 228 5.63 25.99 28.33
C SER A 228 4.68 27.17 28.46
N ASP A 229 3.65 27.21 27.63
CA ASP A 229 2.71 28.32 27.49
C ASP A 229 1.39 28.01 28.22
N LEU A 230 1.28 26.82 28.83
CA LEU A 230 0.16 26.46 29.68
C LEU A 230 0.30 27.17 31.04
N PRO A 231 -0.79 27.77 31.57
CA PRO A 231 -0.77 28.32 32.91
C PRO A 231 -0.48 27.20 33.91
N THR A 232 0.58 27.36 34.71
CA THR A 232 0.87 26.47 35.83
C THR A 232 -0.27 26.55 36.84
N CYS A 233 -0.76 25.40 37.29
CA CYS A 233 -1.76 25.34 38.36
C CYS A 233 -1.21 26.11 39.57
N PRO A 234 -1.94 27.08 40.17
CA PRO A 234 -1.46 27.75 41.36
C PRO A 234 -1.25 26.71 42.47
N ASP A 235 -0.07 26.74 43.09
CA ASP A 235 0.29 25.84 44.17
C ASP A 235 -0.83 25.83 45.21
N SER A 236 -1.47 24.68 45.39
CA SER A 236 -2.40 24.47 46.48
C SER A 236 -1.59 24.48 47.77
N HIS A 237 -1.49 25.65 48.40
CA HIS A 237 -1.00 25.77 49.76
C HIS A 237 -1.93 24.95 50.67
N ILE A 238 -1.44 23.77 51.08
CA ILE A 238 -1.98 23.00 52.21
C ILE A 238 -1.40 23.60 53.49
#